data_AF-A0A7V2SVZ8-F1
#
_entry.id   AF-A0A7V2SVZ8-F1
#
_cell.length_a   1.000
_cell.length_b   1.000
_cell.length_c   1.000
_cell.angle_alpha   90.00
_cell.angle_beta   90.00
_cell.angle_gamma   90.00
#
_symmetry.space_group_name_H-M   'P 1'
#
loop_
_entity.id
_entity.type
_entity.pdbx_description
1 polymer ?
#
loop_
_entity_poly.entity_id
_entity_poly.type
_entity_poly.pdbx_seq_one_letter_code
_entity_poly.pdbx_strand_id
1 'polypeptide(L)'
;METFIVTVSYLAIGVFLRLSGRFPKDFSNSLNLYVIYVSLPALVLYKVPSMEIDKDLWFVALLPWIMVGLNGILIWALSRLFKWEAQVTGCL
;
A
#
# COMPACT_ATOMS: atom_id res chain seq x y z
N MET A 1 7.01 9.39 -20.23
CA MET A 1 5.71 10.06 -20.50
C MET A 1 4.57 9.05 -20.64
N GLU A 2 4.80 7.90 -21.29
CA GLU A 2 3.86 6.76 -21.38
C GLU A 2 3.13 6.42 -20.06
N THR A 3 3.86 6.17 -18.97
CA THR A 3 3.27 5.78 -17.67
C THR A 3 2.34 6.83 -17.09
N PHE A 4 2.63 8.11 -17.31
CA PHE A 4 1.79 9.21 -16.81
C PHE A 4 0.46 9.27 -17.56
N ILE A 5 0.50 9.10 -18.89
CA ILE A 5 -0.70 9.05 -19.73
C ILE A 5 -1.58 7.87 -19.31
N VAL A 6 -0.98 6.72 -19.05
CA VAL A 6 -1.69 5.52 -18.58
C VAL A 6 -2.31 5.71 -17.20
N THR A 7 -1.59 6.34 -16.26
CA THR A 7 -2.16 6.63 -14.93
C THR A 7 -3.34 7.59 -15.00
N VAL A 8 -3.23 8.66 -15.80
CA VAL A 8 -4.30 9.65 -15.98
C VAL A 8 -5.51 9.02 -16.69
N SER A 9 -5.29 8.12 -17.66
CA SER A 9 -6.40 7.43 -18.33
C SER A 9 -7.16 6.50 -17.38
N TYR A 10 -6.46 5.72 -16.55
CA TYR A 10 -7.12 4.91 -15.52
C TYR A 10 -7.89 5.74 -14.50
N LEU A 11 -7.35 6.90 -14.10
CA LEU A 11 -8.06 7.83 -13.23
C LEU A 11 -9.35 8.35 -13.89
N ALA A 12 -9.27 8.76 -15.16
CA ALA A 12 -10.43 9.23 -15.91
C ALA A 12 -11.51 8.15 -16.04
N ILE A 13 -11.12 6.89 -16.31
CA ILE A 13 -12.04 5.75 -16.33
C ILE A 13 -12.70 5.56 -14.97
N GLY A 14 -11.94 5.61 -13.88
CA GLY A 14 -12.48 5.49 -12.52
C GLY A 14 -13.50 6.60 -12.18
N VAL A 15 -13.22 7.83 -12.60
CA VAL A 15 -14.14 8.97 -12.44
C VAL A 15 -15.42 8.76 -13.28
N PHE A 16 -15.29 8.30 -14.52
CA PHE A 16 -16.45 8.01 -15.38
C PHE A 16 -17.34 6.89 -14.80
N LEU A 17 -16.72 5.83 -14.28
CA LEU A 17 -17.43 4.75 -13.60
C LEU A 17 -18.16 5.25 -12.35
N ARG A 18 -17.53 6.14 -11.55
CA ARG A 18 -18.17 6.78 -10.40
C ARG A 18 -19.37 7.65 -10.82
N LEU A 19 -19.23 8.43 -11.90
CA LEU A 19 -20.29 9.31 -12.41
C LEU A 19 -21.48 8.53 -12.99
N SER A 20 -21.26 7.30 -13.47
CA SER A 20 -22.31 6.46 -14.05
C SER A 20 -23.43 6.06 -13.08
N GLY A 21 -23.21 6.20 -11.76
CA GLY A 21 -24.23 5.94 -10.72
C GLY A 21 -24.73 4.49 -10.63
N ARG A 22 -24.22 3.58 -11.45
CA ARG A 22 -24.60 2.16 -11.50
C ARG A 22 -23.99 1.33 -10.38
N PHE A 23 -23.03 1.90 -9.65
CA PHE A 23 -22.29 1.22 -8.61
C PHE A 23 -22.73 1.69 -7.21
N PRO A 24 -22.87 0.76 -6.24
CA PRO A 24 -23.17 1.10 -4.85
C PRO A 24 -22.17 2.10 -4.28
N LYS A 25 -22.57 2.89 -3.28
CA LYS A 25 -21.68 3.83 -2.60
C LYS A 25 -20.41 3.16 -2.04
N ASP A 26 -20.51 1.88 -1.66
CA ASP A 26 -19.42 1.09 -1.12
C ASP A 26 -18.58 0.35 -2.18
N PHE A 27 -18.85 0.56 -3.48
CA PHE A 27 -18.17 -0.17 -4.54
C PHE A 27 -16.64 0.02 -4.50
N SER A 28 -16.16 1.21 -4.14
CA SER A 28 -14.72 1.45 -3.94
C SER A 28 -14.14 0.58 -2.82
N ASN A 29 -14.89 0.38 -1.73
CA ASN A 29 -14.47 -0.48 -0.63
C ASN A 29 -14.53 -1.96 -1.04
N SER A 30 -15.61 -2.40 -1.69
CA SER A 30 -15.73 -3.77 -2.20
C SER A 30 -14.62 -4.10 -3.22
N LEU A 31 -14.27 -3.17 -4.10
CA LEU A 31 -13.16 -3.34 -5.04
C LEU A 31 -11.82 -3.44 -4.31
N ASN A 32 -11.59 -2.60 -3.30
CA ASN A 32 -10.37 -2.67 -2.49
C ASN A 32 -10.26 -4.03 -1.76
N LEU A 33 -11.36 -4.50 -1.16
CA LEU A 33 -11.43 -5.82 -0.52
C LEU A 33 -11.15 -6.94 -1.52
N TYR A 34 -11.71 -6.87 -2.74
CA TYR A 34 -11.41 -7.83 -3.80
C TYR A 34 -9.92 -7.83 -4.16
N VAL A 35 -9.30 -6.65 -4.28
CA VAL A 35 -7.86 -6.56 -4.55
C VAL A 35 -7.04 -7.20 -3.43
N ILE A 36 -7.36 -6.89 -2.16
CA ILE A 36 -6.62 -7.40 -1.00
C ILE A 36 -6.78 -8.91 -0.84
N TYR A 37 -8.00 -9.44 -0.98
CA TYR A 37 -8.29 -10.85 -0.67
C TYR A 37 -8.20 -11.80 -1.86
N VAL A 38 -8.30 -11.30 -3.09
CA VAL A 38 -8.31 -12.15 -4.29
C VAL A 38 -7.10 -11.83 -5.16
N SER A 39 -6.98 -10.59 -5.63
CA SER A 39 -5.94 -10.23 -6.60
C SER A 39 -4.53 -10.34 -6.04
N LEU A 40 -4.29 -9.82 -4.83
CA LEU A 40 -2.96 -9.87 -4.19
C LEU A 40 -2.52 -11.31 -3.94
N PRO A 41 -3.32 -12.19 -3.28
CA PRO A 41 -2.92 -13.59 -3.09
C PRO A 41 -2.74 -14.34 -4.41
N ALA A 42 -3.60 -14.12 -5.40
CA ALA A 42 -3.45 -14.74 -6.71
C ALA A 42 -2.14 -14.32 -7.40
N LEU A 43 -1.78 -13.02 -7.32
CA LEU A 43 -0.52 -12.51 -7.84
C LEU A 43 0.69 -13.11 -7.12
N VAL A 44 0.61 -13.26 -5.80
CA VAL A 44 1.66 -13.90 -5.01
C VAL A 44 1.81 -15.35 -5.43
N LEU A 45 0.73 -16.13 -5.49
CA LEU A 45 0.75 -17.52 -5.94
C LEU A 45 1.22 -17.69 -7.39
N TYR A 46 0.96 -16.70 -8.25
CA TYR A 46 1.40 -16.72 -9.63
C TYR A 46 2.89 -16.35 -9.78
N LYS A 47 3.34 -15.28 -9.12
CA LYS A 47 4.70 -14.76 -9.30
C LYS A 47 5.74 -15.45 -8.43
N VAL A 48 5.40 -15.85 -7.20
CA VAL A 48 6.36 -16.44 -6.25
C VAL A 48 6.97 -17.76 -6.76
N PRO A 49 6.21 -18.72 -7.33
CA PRO A 49 6.81 -19.97 -7.80
C PRO A 49 7.74 -19.80 -9.01
N SER A 50 7.54 -18.74 -9.80
CA SER A 50 8.37 -18.42 -10.97
C SER A 50 9.56 -17.51 -10.66
N MET A 51 9.70 -17.06 -9.41
CA MET A 51 10.84 -16.24 -8.98
C MET A 51 11.98 -17.17 -8.56
N GLU A 52 13.13 -17.01 -9.22
CA GLU A 52 14.38 -17.51 -8.65
C GLU A 52 14.59 -16.82 -7.29
N ILE A 53 15.05 -17.57 -6.28
CA ILE A 53 15.35 -17.01 -4.95
C ILE A 53 16.59 -16.12 -5.10
N ASP A 54 16.35 -14.89 -5.52
CA ASP A 54 17.37 -13.87 -5.70
C ASP A 54 17.34 -12.89 -4.53
N LYS A 55 18.40 -12.09 -4.39
CA LYS A 55 18.53 -11.05 -3.35
C LYS A 55 17.37 -10.06 -3.36
N ASP A 56 16.72 -9.86 -4.50
CA ASP A 56 15.55 -8.99 -4.64
C ASP A 56 14.34 -9.46 -3.81
N LEU A 57 14.18 -10.77 -3.59
CA LEU A 57 13.10 -11.29 -2.75
C LEU A 57 13.32 -10.93 -1.28
N TRP A 58 14.58 -10.89 -0.83
CA TRP A 58 14.94 -10.42 0.51
C TRP A 58 14.59 -8.95 0.69
N PHE A 59 14.78 -8.12 -0.34
CA PHE A 59 14.34 -6.72 -0.29
C PHE A 59 12.83 -6.61 -0.12
N VAL A 60 12.02 -7.35 -0.89
CA VAL A 60 10.55 -7.31 -0.77
C VAL A 60 10.08 -7.75 0.62
N ALA A 61 10.75 -8.74 1.24
CA ALA A 61 10.41 -9.23 2.57
C ALA A 61 10.88 -8.30 3.71
N LEU A 62 12.09 -7.75 3.63
CA LEU A 62 12.71 -6.96 4.70
C LEU A 62 12.29 -5.49 4.67
N LEU A 63 12.04 -4.92 3.49
CA LEU A 63 11.76 -3.50 3.34
C LEU A 63 10.59 -2.99 4.20
N PRO A 64 9.44 -3.71 4.31
CA PRO A 64 8.36 -3.29 5.19
C PRO A 64 8.79 -3.20 6.66
N TRP A 65 9.56 -4.19 7.15
CA TRP A 65 10.05 -4.22 8.53
C TRP A 65 11.08 -3.13 8.81
N ILE A 66 11.99 -2.88 7.86
CA ILE A 66 12.96 -1.79 7.95
C ILE A 66 12.23 -0.45 8.02
N MET A 67 11.21 -0.24 7.19
CA MET A 67 10.43 1.01 7.19
C MET A 67 9.69 1.22 8.52
N VAL A 68 9.04 0.18 9.06
CA VAL A 68 8.38 0.25 10.37
C VAL A 68 9.40 0.54 11.48
N GLY A 69 10.54 -0.16 11.48
CA GLY A 69 11.60 0.06 12.47
C GLY A 69 12.18 1.48 12.39
N LEU A 70 12.45 1.97 11.18
CA LEU A 70 13.00 3.29 10.95
C LEU A 70 12.02 4.39 11.35
N ASN A 71 10.74 4.26 11.00
CA ASN A 71 9.69 5.18 11.44
C ASN A 71 9.55 5.17 12.96
N GLY A 72 9.50 3.99 13.59
CA GLY A 72 9.41 3.87 15.04
C GLY A 72 10.59 4.52 15.77
N ILE A 73 11.82 4.29 15.28
CA ILE A 73 13.03 4.92 15.84
C ILE A 73 12.99 6.44 15.66
N LEU A 74 12.56 6.92 14.49
CA LEU A 74 12.49 8.34 14.19
C LEU A 74 11.46 9.04 15.07
N ILE A 75 10.26 8.48 15.21
CA ILE A 75 9.19 9.01 16.06
C ILE A 75 9.61 8.98 17.52
N TRP A 76 10.27 7.92 17.96
CA TRP A 76 10.82 7.82 19.32
C TRP A 76 11.96 8.82 19.59
N ALA A 77 12.82 9.08 18.61
CA ALA A 77 13.87 10.09 18.72
C ALA A 77 13.27 11.51 18.77
N LEU A 78 12.27 11.79 17.93
CA LEU A 78 11.55 13.06 17.94
C LEU A 78 10.77 13.27 19.22
N SER A 79 10.09 12.24 19.73
CA SER A 79 9.31 12.35 20.97
C SER A 79 10.19 12.67 22.18
N ARG A 80 11.42 12.12 22.21
CA ARG A 80 12.43 12.48 23.22
C ARG A 80 12.93 13.90 23.07
N LEU A 81 13.14 14.38 21.84
CA LEU A 81 13.62 15.74 21.59
C LEU A 81 12.54 16.80 21.92
N PHE A 82 11.29 16.54 21.57
CA PHE A 82 10.15 17.45 21.76
C PHE A 82 9.34 17.20 23.04
N LYS A 83 9.74 16.22 23.87
CA LYS A 83 9.07 15.83 25.13
C LYS A 83 7.57 15.56 24.97
N TRP A 84 7.20 14.82 23.92
CA TRP A 84 5.79 14.46 23.70
C TRP A 84 5.29 13.50 24.77
N GLU A 85 4.00 13.60 25.10
CA GLU A 85 3.36 12.65 25.99
C GLU A 85 3.39 11.23 25.39
N ALA A 86 3.48 10.22 26.26
CA ALA A 86 3.56 8.82 25.86
C ALA A 86 2.34 8.38 25.01
N GLN A 87 1.18 9.00 25.24
CA GLN A 87 -0.05 8.74 24.47
C GLN A 87 0.08 9.18 23.01
N VAL A 88 0.73 10.32 22.75
CA VAL A 88 0.96 10.83 21.40
C VAL A 88 2.03 10.02 20.67
N THR A 89 3.07 9.60 21.40
CA THR A 89 4.18 8.80 20.84
C THR A 89 3.76 7.37 20.47
N GLY A 90 2.81 6.77 21.19
CA GLY A 90 2.33 5.41 20.89
C GLY A 90 1.27 5.33 19.78
N CYS A 91 0.67 6.46 19.40
CA CYS A 91 -0.35 6.53 18.36
C CYS A 91 0.22 6.86 16.96
N LEU A 92 1.47 7.33 16.92
CA LEU A 92 2.21 7.72 15.70
C LEU A 92 3.20 6.62 15.30
#